data_AF-A0A5B6TBF4-F1
#
_entry.id   AF-A0A5B6TBF4-F1
#
_cell.length_a   1.000
_cell.length_b   1.000
_cell.length_c   1.000
_cell.angle_alpha   90.00
_cell.angle_beta   90.00
_cell.angle_gamma   90.00
#
_symmetry.space_group_name_H-M   'P 1'
#
loop_
_entity.id
_entity.type
_entity.pdbx_description
1 polymer ?
#
loop_
_entity_poly.entity_id
_entity_poly.type
_entity_poly.pdbx_seq_one_letter_code
_entity_poly.pdbx_strand_id
1 'polypeptide(L)'
;MKPDDRNAALSPDKRPFRILIISGSDRRQYNCPGVDSKSRTLMLQMAEMLPQDWEIDYEDLGNVYARARIQSCNACVSTSMALCVWPCNCYEKDSKKEPDLMWDLDMYSRLDMADAWAIIGPVNWYAPTSNLKLMFDRLVCMNGGNPDEKTIDHKNPEKAMALEHAPEWETMSLNHLEGRTAGFFCYGDEGGDEMDETGRPKLLRHKYYFDPEQEPFKDMRDAYAPLVWQCRYGGVEVPDDLWAYCTNGKDRKYSENQAEDMVQEDAFMASFFRWVQRFETFVRLKGKVSPNQYRAYGFEPPAHHWADVQDGLRYVRMMVGKPPEGSSSQIQEELGLNQDATLHTKKGEGEKLREKE
;
A
#
# COMPACT_ATOMS: atom_id res chain seq x y z
N MET A 1 19.98 -9.20 13.48
CA MET A 1 19.86 -10.68 13.42
C MET A 1 18.98 -11.06 12.24
N LYS A 2 19.11 -12.27 11.67
CA LYS A 2 18.20 -12.69 10.58
C LYS A 2 16.76 -12.75 11.13
N PRO A 3 15.76 -12.25 10.40
CA PRO A 3 14.36 -12.42 10.79
C PRO A 3 13.99 -13.88 10.98
N ASP A 4 13.25 -14.19 12.05
CA ASP A 4 12.71 -15.52 12.32
C ASP A 4 11.22 -15.41 12.63
N ASP A 5 10.38 -15.75 11.66
CA ASP A 5 8.92 -15.61 11.76
C ASP A 5 8.32 -16.42 12.91
N ARG A 6 9.01 -17.46 13.42
CA ARG A 6 8.55 -18.22 14.59
C ARG A 6 8.51 -17.37 15.85
N ASN A 7 9.32 -16.30 15.93
CA ASN A 7 9.31 -15.39 17.06
C ASN A 7 8.01 -14.57 17.14
N ALA A 8 7.22 -14.49 16.07
CA ALA A 8 5.91 -13.84 16.08
C ALA A 8 4.83 -14.61 16.89
N ALA A 9 5.10 -15.87 17.25
CA ALA A 9 4.29 -16.65 18.18
C ALA A 9 4.63 -16.39 19.66
N LEU A 10 5.75 -15.71 19.94
CA LEU A 10 6.18 -15.40 21.29
C LEU A 10 5.54 -14.11 21.79
N SER A 11 5.39 -14.00 23.12
CA SER A 11 4.99 -12.73 23.74
C SER A 11 6.08 -11.66 23.53
N PRO A 12 5.72 -10.36 23.51
CA PRO A 12 6.67 -9.29 23.19
C PRO A 12 7.93 -9.29 24.08
N ASP A 13 7.83 -9.68 25.35
CA ASP A 13 8.97 -9.80 26.27
C ASP A 13 9.98 -10.90 25.89
N LYS A 14 9.58 -11.88 25.07
CA LYS A 14 10.37 -13.07 24.72
C LYS A 14 10.90 -13.11 23.29
N ARG A 15 10.51 -12.16 22.44
CA ARG A 15 11.04 -12.02 21.06
C ARG A 15 11.92 -10.79 20.93
N PRO A 16 12.84 -10.70 19.96
CA PRO A 16 13.51 -9.45 19.61
C PRO A 16 12.51 -8.40 19.07
N PHE A 17 12.97 -7.15 18.95
CA PHE A 17 12.25 -6.16 18.14
C PHE A 17 12.26 -6.63 16.69
N ARG A 18 11.17 -6.38 15.96
CA ARG A 18 11.08 -6.65 14.53
C ARG A 18 10.73 -5.39 13.76
N ILE A 19 11.58 -5.02 12.81
CA ILE A 19 11.40 -3.84 11.96
C ILE A 19 11.22 -4.31 10.52
N LEU A 20 10.22 -3.77 9.83
CA LEU A 20 10.06 -3.94 8.38
C LEU A 20 10.48 -2.65 7.66
N ILE A 21 11.52 -2.71 6.85
CA ILE A 21 11.98 -1.58 6.02
C ILE A 21 11.51 -1.77 4.58
N ILE A 22 10.81 -0.80 4.02
CA ILE A 22 10.22 -0.88 2.68
C ILE A 22 10.88 0.17 1.78
N SER A 23 11.52 -0.30 0.72
CA SER A 23 11.90 0.56 -0.41
C SER A 23 10.69 0.74 -1.33
N GLY A 24 10.17 1.97 -1.35
CA GLY A 24 8.99 2.39 -2.11
C GLY A 24 9.32 2.99 -3.47
N SER A 25 10.49 2.76 -4.06
CA SER A 25 10.80 3.22 -5.42
C SER A 25 10.35 2.20 -6.47
N ASP A 26 9.76 2.66 -7.59
CA ASP A 26 9.38 1.80 -8.72
C ASP A 26 10.58 1.26 -9.53
N ARG A 27 11.77 1.86 -9.38
CA ARG A 27 12.97 1.55 -10.18
C ARG A 27 13.73 0.32 -9.68
N ARG A 28 14.24 -0.50 -10.62
CA ARG A 28 15.19 -1.60 -10.37
C ARG A 28 16.20 -1.74 -11.51
N GLN A 29 17.40 -2.23 -11.19
CA GLN A 29 18.45 -2.52 -12.17
C GLN A 29 18.00 -3.49 -13.28
N TYR A 30 17.22 -4.53 -12.93
CA TYR A 30 16.80 -5.60 -13.85
C TYR A 30 15.46 -5.33 -14.56
N ASN A 31 15.17 -4.06 -14.85
CA ASN A 31 14.01 -3.64 -15.64
C ASN A 31 14.34 -2.31 -16.36
N CYS A 32 13.40 -1.76 -17.15
CA CYS A 32 13.51 -0.40 -17.68
C CYS A 32 13.39 0.58 -16.49
N PRO A 33 14.52 0.98 -15.87
CA PRO A 33 15.44 2.02 -16.32
C PRO A 33 16.94 1.61 -16.35
N GLY A 34 17.28 0.35 -16.01
CA GLY A 34 18.65 -0.18 -16.05
C GLY A 34 19.56 0.21 -14.88
N VAL A 35 19.02 0.90 -13.87
CA VAL A 35 19.75 1.44 -12.71
C VAL A 35 18.95 1.27 -11.43
N ASP A 36 19.63 0.91 -10.34
CA ASP A 36 19.00 0.69 -9.03
C ASP A 36 18.48 1.99 -8.41
N SER A 37 17.59 1.85 -7.41
CA SER A 37 16.95 3.00 -6.77
C SER A 37 17.74 3.53 -5.58
N LYS A 38 17.69 4.86 -5.40
CA LYS A 38 18.15 5.55 -4.18
C LYS A 38 17.51 4.97 -2.92
N SER A 39 16.19 4.77 -2.96
CA SER A 39 15.40 4.13 -1.90
C SER A 39 15.95 2.78 -1.46
N ARG A 40 16.34 1.90 -2.40
CA ARG A 40 16.93 0.60 -2.07
C ARG A 40 18.28 0.76 -1.37
N THR A 41 19.14 1.66 -1.85
CA THR A 41 20.42 1.96 -1.20
C THR A 41 20.22 2.43 0.23
N LEU A 42 19.29 3.36 0.46
CA LEU A 42 18.95 3.86 1.79
C LEU A 42 18.35 2.77 2.69
N MET A 43 17.47 1.92 2.16
CA MET A 43 16.89 0.77 2.89
C MET A 43 17.99 -0.17 3.41
N LEU A 44 18.95 -0.53 2.56
CA LEU A 44 20.07 -1.39 2.95
C LEU A 44 20.98 -0.70 3.98
N GLN A 45 21.26 0.59 3.78
CA GLN A 45 22.02 1.39 4.74
C GLN A 45 21.35 1.43 6.13
N MET A 46 20.03 1.65 6.19
CA MET A 46 19.28 1.63 7.44
C MET A 46 19.34 0.25 8.10
N ALA A 47 19.25 -0.83 7.32
CA ALA A 47 19.33 -2.19 7.86
C ALA A 47 20.67 -2.47 8.56
N GLU A 48 21.77 -1.90 8.06
CA GLU A 48 23.09 -2.00 8.69
C GLU A 48 23.24 -1.09 9.92
N MET A 49 22.57 0.07 9.92
CA MET A 49 22.62 1.04 11.01
C MET A 49 21.79 0.62 12.23
N LEU A 50 20.69 -0.10 12.02
CA LEU A 50 19.82 -0.52 13.10
C LEU A 50 20.51 -1.56 14.01
N PRO A 51 20.06 -1.68 15.27
CA PRO A 51 20.65 -2.60 16.24
C PRO A 51 20.66 -4.04 15.74
N GLN A 52 21.81 -4.69 15.85
CA GLN A 52 22.00 -6.04 15.29
C GLN A 52 21.34 -7.14 16.15
N ASP A 53 20.85 -6.81 17.34
CA ASP A 53 19.96 -7.65 18.18
C ASP A 53 18.48 -7.52 17.79
N TRP A 54 18.13 -6.67 16.82
CA TRP A 54 16.80 -6.59 16.24
C TRP A 54 16.68 -7.48 15.00
N GLU A 55 15.48 -7.99 14.76
CA GLU A 55 15.11 -8.64 13.50
C GLU A 55 14.79 -7.56 12.47
N ILE A 56 15.70 -7.41 11.51
CA ILE A 56 15.53 -6.46 10.42
C ILE A 56 15.05 -7.20 9.19
N ASP A 57 13.77 -7.03 8.90
CA ASP A 57 13.10 -7.50 7.70
C ASP A 57 13.05 -6.33 6.69
N TYR A 58 13.25 -6.60 5.41
CA TYR A 58 13.16 -5.55 4.39
C TYR A 58 12.64 -6.07 3.06
N GLU A 59 11.98 -5.19 2.31
CA GLU A 59 11.46 -5.49 0.98
C GLU A 59 11.61 -4.31 0.03
N ASP A 60 11.90 -4.61 -1.24
CA ASP A 60 11.92 -3.62 -2.31
C ASP A 60 10.75 -3.86 -3.26
N LEU A 61 9.81 -2.91 -3.27
CA LEU A 61 8.61 -2.94 -4.10
C LEU A 61 8.88 -2.57 -5.56
N GLY A 62 10.13 -2.28 -5.94
CA GLY A 62 10.47 -1.87 -7.29
C GLY A 62 10.09 -2.90 -8.37
N ASN A 63 9.82 -2.39 -9.57
CA ASN A 63 9.36 -3.18 -10.70
C ASN A 63 10.47 -4.06 -11.25
N VAL A 64 10.34 -5.37 -11.11
CA VAL A 64 11.27 -6.36 -11.66
C VAL A 64 10.63 -7.07 -12.85
N TYR A 65 11.39 -7.26 -13.94
CA TYR A 65 10.91 -8.01 -15.10
C TYR A 65 10.50 -9.43 -14.71
N ALA A 66 9.36 -9.90 -15.22
CA ALA A 66 8.77 -11.22 -14.94
C ALA A 66 8.45 -11.53 -13.46
N ARG A 67 8.51 -10.54 -12.55
CA ARG A 67 7.96 -10.65 -11.19
C ARG A 67 6.48 -10.27 -11.21
N ALA A 68 5.67 -10.87 -10.34
CA ALA A 68 4.29 -10.45 -10.09
C ALA A 68 4.24 -8.94 -9.78
N ARG A 69 3.11 -8.31 -10.12
CA ARG A 69 2.80 -6.92 -9.76
C ARG A 69 1.92 -6.92 -8.52
N ILE A 70 1.93 -5.82 -7.78
CA ILE A 70 0.90 -5.61 -6.76
C ILE A 70 -0.39 -5.34 -7.51
N GLN A 71 -1.38 -6.20 -7.32
CA GLN A 71 -2.69 -6.00 -7.92
C GLN A 71 -3.45 -4.88 -7.19
N SER A 72 -4.32 -4.17 -7.92
CA SER A 72 -5.09 -3.06 -7.36
C SER A 72 -6.12 -3.54 -6.33
N CYS A 73 -6.54 -2.65 -5.42
CA CYS A 73 -7.68 -2.96 -4.56
C CYS A 73 -8.99 -3.02 -5.36
N ASN A 74 -9.84 -4.03 -5.09
CA ASN A 74 -11.18 -4.15 -5.69
C ASN A 74 -12.22 -3.23 -5.02
N ALA A 75 -11.81 -2.40 -4.05
CA ALA A 75 -12.67 -1.46 -3.34
C ALA A 75 -13.89 -2.11 -2.64
N CYS A 76 -13.72 -3.31 -2.08
CA CYS A 76 -14.79 -4.03 -1.37
C CYS A 76 -15.44 -3.20 -0.25
N VAL A 77 -14.66 -2.35 0.42
CA VAL A 77 -15.15 -1.42 1.45
C VAL A 77 -16.24 -0.47 0.95
N SER A 78 -16.23 -0.13 -0.35
CA SER A 78 -17.25 0.75 -0.95
C SER A 78 -18.62 0.08 -1.08
N THR A 79 -18.71 -1.22 -0.78
CA THR A 79 -19.98 -1.94 -0.59
C THR A 79 -20.31 -2.08 0.89
N SER A 80 -19.33 -2.54 1.69
CA SER A 80 -19.45 -2.71 3.14
C SER A 80 -18.06 -3.00 3.72
N MET A 81 -17.74 -2.50 4.92
CA MET A 81 -16.48 -2.86 5.60
C MET A 81 -16.42 -4.37 5.90
N ALA A 82 -17.57 -5.00 6.15
CA ALA A 82 -17.66 -6.45 6.32
C ALA A 82 -17.26 -7.26 5.07
N LEU A 83 -17.28 -6.64 3.88
CA LEU A 83 -16.81 -7.24 2.62
C LEU A 83 -15.30 -7.07 2.43
N CYS A 84 -14.68 -6.11 3.11
CA CYS A 84 -13.24 -5.87 3.08
C CYS A 84 -12.54 -6.80 4.07
N VAL A 85 -12.20 -8.03 3.64
CA VAL A 85 -11.64 -9.06 4.53
C VAL A 85 -10.20 -8.76 4.93
N TRP A 86 -9.82 -9.10 6.16
CA TRP A 86 -8.45 -9.07 6.69
C TRP A 86 -7.95 -10.49 7.04
N PRO A 87 -6.79 -10.93 6.50
CA PRO A 87 -6.07 -10.36 5.36
C PRO A 87 -6.91 -10.34 4.07
N CYS A 88 -6.55 -9.48 3.10
CA CYS A 88 -7.38 -9.29 1.91
C CYS A 88 -7.50 -10.54 1.03
N ASN A 89 -8.74 -11.01 0.81
CA ASN A 89 -9.07 -12.20 0.02
C ASN A 89 -9.37 -11.94 -1.47
N CYS A 90 -9.07 -10.74 -1.99
CA CYS A 90 -9.29 -10.45 -3.42
C CYS A 90 -8.35 -11.23 -4.35
N TYR A 91 -7.16 -11.57 -3.87
CA TYR A 91 -6.16 -12.35 -4.60
C TYR A 91 -5.61 -13.45 -3.68
N GLU A 92 -4.81 -14.34 -4.24
CA GLU A 92 -4.26 -15.51 -3.57
C GLU A 92 -2.77 -15.67 -3.90
N LYS A 93 -2.06 -16.39 -3.04
CA LYS A 93 -0.63 -16.71 -3.22
C LYS A 93 -0.44 -17.64 -4.41
N ASP A 94 0.62 -17.42 -5.20
CA ASP A 94 1.02 -18.25 -6.34
C ASP A 94 -0.06 -18.39 -7.44
N SER A 95 -1.02 -17.45 -7.52
CA SER A 95 -2.06 -17.51 -8.56
C SER A 95 -1.46 -17.38 -9.96
N LYS A 96 -1.76 -18.35 -10.83
CA LYS A 96 -1.37 -18.28 -12.25
C LYS A 96 -2.28 -17.38 -13.07
N LYS A 97 -3.53 -17.18 -12.62
CA LYS A 97 -4.54 -16.38 -13.33
C LYS A 97 -4.39 -14.91 -12.98
N GLU A 98 -4.18 -14.63 -11.70
CA GLU A 98 -4.06 -13.26 -11.16
C GLU A 98 -2.85 -13.17 -10.22
N PRO A 99 -1.61 -13.24 -10.75
CA PRO A 99 -0.41 -13.16 -9.91
C PRO A 99 -0.39 -11.86 -9.07
N ASP A 100 -0.19 -11.97 -7.75
CA ASP A 100 -0.21 -10.83 -6.83
C ASP A 100 1.04 -10.80 -5.95
N LEU A 101 1.81 -9.72 -6.09
CA LEU A 101 3.08 -9.58 -5.39
C LEU A 101 2.93 -9.51 -3.87
N MET A 102 1.84 -8.94 -3.35
CA MET A 102 1.67 -8.84 -1.90
C MET A 102 1.50 -10.22 -1.24
N TRP A 103 0.75 -11.13 -1.86
CA TRP A 103 0.60 -12.50 -1.37
C TRP A 103 1.85 -13.32 -1.58
N ASP A 104 2.51 -13.20 -2.74
CA ASP A 104 3.76 -13.93 -3.04
C ASP A 104 4.90 -13.57 -2.05
N LEU A 105 4.85 -12.37 -1.46
CA LEU A 105 5.82 -11.88 -0.46
C LEU A 105 5.37 -12.03 0.99
N ASP A 106 4.21 -12.64 1.25
CA ASP A 106 3.60 -12.74 2.58
C ASP A 106 3.49 -11.37 3.29
N MET A 107 3.19 -10.31 2.52
CA MET A 107 3.32 -8.93 2.98
C MET A 107 2.39 -8.61 4.15
N TYR A 108 1.15 -9.13 4.16
CA TYR A 108 0.22 -8.95 5.28
C TYR A 108 0.80 -9.51 6.59
N SER A 109 1.40 -10.71 6.54
CA SER A 109 2.05 -11.34 7.68
C SER A 109 3.27 -10.55 8.14
N ARG A 110 4.10 -10.06 7.22
CA ARG A 110 5.30 -9.27 7.55
C ARG A 110 4.95 -7.93 8.20
N LEU A 111 3.90 -7.27 7.73
CA LEU A 111 3.37 -6.04 8.34
C LEU A 111 2.79 -6.31 9.74
N ASP A 112 2.07 -7.41 9.92
CA ASP A 112 1.56 -7.86 11.22
C ASP A 112 2.70 -8.19 12.20
N MET A 113 3.74 -8.92 11.78
CA MET A 113 4.81 -9.32 12.70
C MET A 113 5.70 -8.16 13.17
N ALA A 114 5.78 -7.07 12.42
CA ALA A 114 6.66 -5.95 12.73
C ALA A 114 6.12 -5.07 13.88
N ASP A 115 7.02 -4.64 14.77
CA ASP A 115 6.77 -3.60 15.78
C ASP A 115 6.68 -2.21 15.13
N ALA A 116 7.49 -2.00 14.10
CA ALA A 116 7.52 -0.75 13.35
C ALA A 116 7.85 -0.94 11.87
N TRP A 117 7.35 -0.03 11.05
CA TRP A 117 7.59 0.06 9.61
C TRP A 117 8.43 1.29 9.28
N ALA A 118 9.46 1.12 8.46
CA ALA A 118 10.28 2.20 7.94
C ALA A 118 10.09 2.27 6.42
N ILE A 119 9.39 3.29 5.93
CA ILE A 119 9.05 3.43 4.51
C ILE A 119 9.92 4.53 3.91
N ILE A 120 10.71 4.16 2.91
CA ILE A 120 11.64 5.07 2.23
C ILE A 120 11.22 5.16 0.78
N GLY A 121 11.06 6.36 0.20
CA GLY A 121 10.61 6.45 -1.19
C GLY A 121 10.68 7.84 -1.81
N PRO A 122 10.71 7.93 -3.15
CA PRO A 122 10.70 9.19 -3.86
C PRO A 122 9.29 9.81 -3.90
N VAL A 123 9.21 11.10 -4.18
CA VAL A 123 8.00 11.76 -4.64
C VAL A 123 7.93 11.67 -6.17
N ASN A 124 6.87 11.05 -6.68
CA ASN A 124 6.54 11.04 -8.11
C ASN A 124 5.29 11.91 -8.31
N TRP A 125 5.42 13.03 -9.03
CA TRP A 125 4.29 13.92 -9.34
C TRP A 125 3.42 14.29 -8.13
N TYR A 126 4.03 14.84 -7.07
CA TYR A 126 3.32 15.24 -5.84
C TYR A 126 2.60 14.08 -5.12
N ALA A 127 3.07 12.84 -5.32
CA ALA A 127 2.50 11.65 -4.70
C ALA A 127 3.59 10.60 -4.37
N PRO A 128 3.29 9.59 -3.53
CA PRO A 128 4.10 8.38 -3.46
C PRO A 128 4.11 7.65 -4.81
N THR A 129 5.03 6.69 -4.95
CA THR A 129 5.09 5.84 -6.13
C THR A 129 3.86 4.94 -6.26
N SER A 130 3.59 4.48 -7.49
CA SER A 130 2.42 3.67 -7.78
C SER A 130 2.44 2.35 -7.02
N ASN A 131 3.59 1.67 -6.93
CA ASN A 131 3.67 0.40 -6.20
C ASN A 131 3.47 0.58 -4.70
N LEU A 132 4.05 1.64 -4.12
CA LEU A 132 3.84 1.94 -2.70
C LEU A 132 2.36 2.27 -2.44
N LYS A 133 1.73 3.06 -3.31
CA LYS A 133 0.31 3.39 -3.19
C LYS A 133 -0.59 2.16 -3.34
N LEU A 134 -0.28 1.25 -4.26
CA LEU A 134 -1.01 -0.02 -4.43
C LEU A 134 -0.93 -0.90 -3.18
N MET A 135 0.24 -0.99 -2.54
CA MET A 135 0.38 -1.70 -1.26
C MET A 135 -0.56 -1.11 -0.20
N PHE A 136 -0.59 0.21 -0.06
CA PHE A 136 -1.47 0.88 0.89
C PHE A 136 -2.96 0.76 0.53
N ASP A 137 -3.33 0.82 -0.75
CA ASP A 137 -4.72 0.61 -1.20
C ASP A 137 -5.23 -0.79 -0.88
N ARG A 138 -4.34 -1.78 -0.86
CA ARG A 138 -4.64 -3.17 -0.47
C ARG A 138 -4.71 -3.34 1.06
N LEU A 139 -4.16 -2.40 1.83
CA LEU A 139 -4.20 -2.39 3.31
C LEU A 139 -5.41 -1.68 3.91
N VAL A 140 -6.39 -1.25 3.11
CA VAL A 140 -7.66 -0.70 3.65
C VAL A 140 -8.30 -1.68 4.64
N CYS A 141 -8.19 -2.98 4.40
CA CYS A 141 -8.68 -4.05 5.27
C CYS A 141 -8.09 -4.04 6.69
N MET A 142 -6.91 -3.44 6.92
CA MET A 142 -6.33 -3.35 8.27
C MET A 142 -7.15 -2.44 9.19
N ASN A 143 -8.04 -1.60 8.62
CA ASN A 143 -8.83 -0.59 9.33
C ASN A 143 -10.27 -1.09 9.57
N GLY A 144 -10.45 -2.13 10.37
CA GLY A 144 -11.78 -2.67 10.69
C GLY A 144 -12.31 -3.72 9.72
N GLY A 145 -11.48 -4.21 8.80
CA GLY A 145 -11.88 -5.25 7.84
C GLY A 145 -12.32 -6.55 8.50
N ASN A 146 -13.13 -7.34 7.80
CA ASN A 146 -13.71 -8.57 8.34
C ASN A 146 -12.63 -9.65 8.56
N PRO A 147 -12.38 -10.10 9.79
CA PRO A 147 -11.34 -11.10 10.06
C PRO A 147 -11.77 -12.55 9.75
N ASP A 148 -13.05 -12.80 9.47
CA ASP A 148 -13.56 -14.14 9.15
C ASP A 148 -14.54 -14.09 7.98
N GLU A 149 -14.05 -14.38 6.78
CA GLU A 149 -14.86 -14.34 5.57
C GLU A 149 -16.01 -15.35 5.52
N LYS A 150 -16.01 -16.37 6.40
CA LYS A 150 -17.11 -17.35 6.47
C LYS A 150 -18.41 -16.71 6.92
N THR A 151 -18.32 -15.60 7.65
CA THR A 151 -19.48 -14.82 8.09
C THR A 151 -20.26 -14.19 6.93
N ILE A 152 -19.65 -14.10 5.75
CA ILE A 152 -20.24 -13.53 4.54
C ILE A 152 -20.28 -14.55 3.38
N ASP A 153 -20.18 -15.86 3.65
CA ASP A 153 -20.15 -16.92 2.63
C ASP A 153 -19.16 -16.68 1.47
N HIS A 154 -18.02 -16.03 1.73
CA HIS A 154 -17.04 -15.61 0.72
C HIS A 154 -17.60 -14.67 -0.36
N LYS A 155 -17.14 -13.41 -0.34
CA LYS A 155 -17.43 -12.39 -1.37
C LYS A 155 -18.93 -12.11 -1.63
N ASN A 156 -19.84 -12.52 -0.74
CA ASN A 156 -21.26 -12.21 -0.86
C ASN A 156 -21.56 -10.78 -0.35
N PRO A 157 -21.96 -9.84 -1.23
CA PRO A 157 -22.17 -8.46 -0.82
C PRO A 157 -23.41 -8.28 0.06
N GLU A 158 -24.50 -9.02 -0.18
CA GLU A 158 -25.72 -8.89 0.62
C GLU A 158 -25.51 -9.36 2.06
N LYS A 159 -24.77 -10.47 2.26
CA LYS A 159 -24.40 -10.93 3.60
C LYS A 159 -23.46 -9.96 4.31
N ALA A 160 -22.49 -9.40 3.59
CA ALA A 160 -21.60 -8.39 4.14
C ALA A 160 -22.35 -7.14 4.60
N MET A 161 -23.22 -6.58 3.76
CA MET A 161 -24.05 -5.43 4.13
C MET A 161 -24.94 -5.75 5.36
N ALA A 162 -25.48 -6.96 5.45
CA ALA A 162 -26.25 -7.38 6.62
C ALA A 162 -25.37 -7.49 7.89
N LEU A 163 -24.18 -8.07 7.78
CA LEU A 163 -23.24 -8.24 8.89
C LEU A 163 -22.79 -6.91 9.47
N GLU A 164 -22.51 -5.90 8.64
CA GLU A 164 -22.08 -4.56 9.08
C GLU A 164 -23.12 -3.85 9.97
N HIS A 165 -24.38 -4.27 9.92
CA HIS A 165 -25.45 -3.79 10.81
C HIS A 165 -25.71 -4.70 12.01
N ALA A 166 -25.04 -5.84 12.11
CA ALA A 166 -25.26 -6.82 13.16
C ALA A 166 -24.46 -6.47 14.43
N PRO A 167 -25.00 -6.70 15.66
CA PRO A 167 -24.29 -6.36 16.90
C PRO A 167 -22.91 -7.02 17.05
N GLU A 168 -22.73 -8.22 16.53
CA GLU A 168 -21.45 -8.93 16.55
C GLU A 168 -20.33 -8.18 15.80
N TRP A 169 -20.67 -7.35 14.80
CA TRP A 169 -19.72 -6.59 14.02
C TRP A 169 -18.89 -5.63 14.86
N GLU A 170 -19.49 -5.03 15.89
CA GLU A 170 -18.80 -4.13 16.84
C GLU A 170 -17.60 -4.80 17.53
N THR A 171 -17.65 -6.13 17.69
CA THR A 171 -16.57 -6.90 18.32
C THR A 171 -15.58 -7.50 17.31
N MET A 172 -15.98 -7.62 16.05
CA MET A 172 -15.15 -8.19 14.97
C MET A 172 -14.32 -7.13 14.25
N SER A 173 -14.88 -5.94 14.03
CA SER A 173 -14.25 -4.85 13.28
C SER A 173 -13.22 -4.14 14.14
N LEU A 174 -11.97 -4.59 14.05
CA LEU A 174 -10.84 -4.04 14.81
C LEU A 174 -9.80 -3.41 13.88
N ASN A 175 -9.04 -2.45 14.41
CA ASN A 175 -7.79 -2.03 13.77
C ASN A 175 -6.76 -3.16 13.92
N HIS A 176 -6.49 -3.87 12.83
CA HIS A 176 -5.74 -5.12 12.90
C HIS A 176 -4.26 -4.95 13.19
N LEU A 177 -3.75 -3.78 12.84
CA LEU A 177 -2.34 -3.43 12.97
C LEU A 177 -2.08 -2.39 14.08
N GLU A 178 -3.07 -2.16 14.94
CA GLU A 178 -3.04 -1.16 16.00
C GLU A 178 -1.80 -1.30 16.91
N GLY A 179 -1.31 -0.15 17.37
CA GLY A 179 -0.19 -0.06 18.30
C GLY A 179 1.17 -0.08 17.64
N ARG A 180 1.28 -0.31 16.33
CA ARG A 180 2.55 -0.21 15.57
C ARG A 180 2.98 1.23 15.31
N THR A 181 4.25 1.43 15.01
CA THR A 181 4.80 2.72 14.58
C THR A 181 5.19 2.65 13.12
N ALA A 182 4.91 3.69 12.34
CA ALA A 182 5.46 3.86 11.01
C ALA A 182 6.27 5.16 10.92
N GLY A 183 7.37 5.12 10.17
CA GLY A 183 8.17 6.28 9.78
C GLY A 183 8.26 6.37 8.27
N PHE A 184 8.30 7.60 7.75
CA PHE A 184 8.38 7.89 6.32
C PHE A 184 9.57 8.81 6.04
N PHE A 185 10.49 8.34 5.20
CA PHE A 185 11.58 9.15 4.64
C PHE A 185 11.34 9.35 3.15
N CYS A 186 10.78 10.51 2.82
CA CYS A 186 10.45 10.92 1.46
C CYS A 186 11.59 11.74 0.86
N TYR A 187 11.79 11.67 -0.45
CA TYR A 187 12.77 12.53 -1.12
C TYR A 187 12.36 12.91 -2.53
N GLY A 188 12.92 14.00 -3.06
CA GLY A 188 12.69 14.45 -4.43
C GLY A 188 13.81 15.35 -4.92
N ASP A 189 13.76 15.73 -6.20
CA ASP A 189 14.80 16.52 -6.87
C ASP A 189 14.33 17.92 -7.31
N GLU A 190 13.10 18.31 -6.94
CA GLU A 190 12.50 19.60 -7.30
C GLU A 190 12.49 19.87 -8.81
N GLY A 191 12.39 18.80 -9.63
CA GLY A 191 12.45 18.90 -11.09
C GLY A 191 13.86 19.00 -11.65
N GLY A 192 14.89 18.69 -10.85
CA GLY A 192 16.28 18.69 -11.29
C GLY A 192 16.71 20.05 -11.84
N ASP A 193 17.18 20.08 -13.08
CA ASP A 193 17.57 21.30 -13.78
C ASP A 193 16.48 21.85 -14.73
N GLU A 194 15.22 21.42 -14.57
CA GLU A 194 14.13 21.85 -15.45
C GLU A 194 13.55 23.22 -15.09
N MET A 195 13.80 23.75 -13.89
CA MET A 195 13.19 25.00 -13.42
C MET A 195 13.95 26.24 -13.90
N ASP A 196 13.22 27.23 -14.41
CA ASP A 196 13.74 28.58 -14.71
C ASP A 196 13.83 29.45 -13.44
N GLU A 197 14.37 30.66 -13.59
CA GLU A 197 14.56 31.61 -12.50
C GLU A 197 13.26 32.05 -11.80
N THR A 198 12.11 31.78 -12.41
CA THR A 198 10.79 32.07 -11.84
C THR A 198 10.17 30.87 -11.14
N GLY A 199 10.90 29.74 -11.04
CA GLY A 199 10.42 28.48 -10.47
C GLY A 199 9.50 27.69 -11.42
N ARG A 200 9.49 28.00 -12.73
CA ARG A 200 8.62 27.33 -13.71
C ARG A 200 9.42 26.37 -14.58
N PRO A 201 8.82 25.27 -15.09
CA PRO A 201 9.52 24.39 -16.02
C PRO A 201 9.94 25.15 -17.29
N LYS A 202 11.22 25.11 -17.64
CA LYS A 202 11.83 25.77 -18.82
C LYS A 202 11.07 25.46 -20.11
N LEU A 203 10.67 24.19 -20.29
CA LEU A 203 9.97 23.70 -21.48
C LEU A 203 8.50 24.11 -21.57
N LEU A 204 7.88 24.56 -20.47
CA LEU A 204 6.47 24.92 -20.45
C LEU A 204 6.21 26.15 -21.32
N ARG A 205 5.44 25.98 -22.40
CA ARG A 205 5.07 27.09 -23.31
C ARG A 205 4.04 28.03 -22.69
N HIS A 206 3.02 27.48 -22.04
CA HIS A 206 1.97 28.24 -21.36
C HIS A 206 2.36 28.44 -19.90
N LYS A 207 3.31 29.35 -19.64
CA LYS A 207 3.89 29.58 -18.30
C LYS A 207 2.84 29.88 -17.21
N TYR A 208 1.71 30.47 -17.58
CA TYR A 208 0.59 30.77 -16.67
C TYR A 208 -0.22 29.53 -16.23
N TYR A 209 0.02 28.34 -16.80
CA TYR A 209 -0.56 27.08 -16.31
C TYR A 209 0.15 26.55 -15.06
N PHE A 210 1.35 27.06 -14.76
CA PHE A 210 2.13 26.67 -13.60
C PHE A 210 2.44 27.91 -12.77
N ASP A 211 1.75 28.04 -11.65
CA ASP A 211 2.02 29.06 -10.65
C ASP A 211 2.73 28.41 -9.45
N PRO A 212 4.03 28.62 -9.25
CA PRO A 212 4.80 28.00 -8.16
C PRO A 212 4.23 28.32 -6.78
N GLU A 213 3.56 29.46 -6.61
CA GLU A 213 2.93 29.84 -5.34
C GLU A 213 1.66 29.01 -5.03
N GLN A 214 1.12 28.32 -6.03
CA GLN A 214 -0.08 27.48 -5.93
C GLN A 214 0.25 25.99 -6.01
N GLU A 215 1.51 25.60 -5.87
CA GLU A 215 1.88 24.20 -5.73
C GLU A 215 1.14 23.55 -4.53
N PRO A 216 0.80 22.26 -4.65
CA PRO A 216 -0.16 21.62 -3.74
C PRO A 216 0.30 21.54 -2.28
N PHE A 217 1.61 21.62 -2.02
CA PHE A 217 2.18 21.43 -0.69
C PHE A 217 3.15 22.54 -0.32
N LYS A 218 3.05 23.03 0.92
CA LYS A 218 4.05 23.92 1.53
C LYS A 218 5.27 23.16 2.01
N ASP A 219 5.05 21.93 2.49
CA ASP A 219 6.08 20.98 2.85
C ASP A 219 5.88 19.72 2.00
N MET A 220 6.86 19.40 1.17
CA MET A 220 6.77 18.29 0.24
C MET A 220 6.64 16.92 0.90
N ARG A 221 6.85 16.79 2.22
CA ARG A 221 6.49 15.57 2.95
C ARG A 221 4.99 15.24 2.81
N ASP A 222 4.14 16.26 2.67
CA ASP A 222 2.68 16.14 2.53
C ASP A 222 2.25 15.41 1.25
N ALA A 223 3.15 15.22 0.29
CA ALA A 223 2.93 14.30 -0.83
C ALA A 223 2.61 12.87 -0.36
N TYR A 224 3.08 12.48 0.82
CA TYR A 224 2.82 11.18 1.45
C TYR A 224 1.67 11.21 2.48
N ALA A 225 1.01 12.36 2.66
CA ALA A 225 -0.05 12.53 3.65
C ALA A 225 -1.15 11.46 3.54
N PRO A 226 -1.64 11.05 2.35
CA PRO A 226 -2.66 9.99 2.26
C PRO A 226 -2.22 8.67 2.92
N LEU A 227 -0.95 8.28 2.80
CA LEU A 227 -0.43 7.05 3.41
C LEU A 227 -0.28 7.20 4.93
N VAL A 228 0.24 8.35 5.36
CA VAL A 228 0.41 8.69 6.78
C VAL A 228 -0.94 8.72 7.51
N TRP A 229 -1.94 9.35 6.91
CA TRP A 229 -3.29 9.42 7.47
C TRP A 229 -3.98 8.06 7.46
N GLN A 230 -3.76 7.22 6.45
CA GLN A 230 -4.26 5.84 6.48
C GLN A 230 -3.66 5.03 7.64
N CYS A 231 -2.35 5.15 7.89
CA CYS A 231 -1.72 4.54 9.07
C CYS A 231 -2.38 5.01 10.36
N ARG A 232 -2.48 6.33 10.56
CA ARG A 232 -3.05 6.92 11.78
C ARG A 232 -4.51 6.51 11.98
N TYR A 233 -5.30 6.50 10.90
CA TYR A 233 -6.68 6.03 10.91
C TYR A 233 -6.79 4.56 11.34
N GLY A 234 -5.83 3.72 10.90
CA GLY A 234 -5.73 2.30 11.24
C GLY A 234 -5.05 1.95 12.55
N GLY A 235 -4.80 2.92 13.43
CA GLY A 235 -4.13 2.70 14.72
C GLY A 235 -2.62 2.45 14.63
N VAL A 236 -2.00 2.67 13.46
CA VAL A 236 -0.54 2.69 13.29
C VAL A 236 -0.08 4.14 13.42
N GLU A 237 0.60 4.46 14.52
CA GLU A 237 1.02 5.85 14.72
C GLU A 237 2.14 6.24 13.75
N VAL A 238 2.10 7.49 13.31
CA VAL A 238 3.18 8.11 12.54
C VAL A 238 3.54 9.40 13.25
N PRO A 239 4.55 9.40 14.15
CA PRO A 239 5.01 10.62 14.81
C PRO A 239 5.53 11.62 13.76
N ASP A 240 5.23 12.91 13.93
CA ASP A 240 5.67 13.93 12.97
C ASP A 240 7.20 13.97 12.82
N ASP A 241 7.95 13.66 13.87
CA ASP A 241 9.42 13.57 13.85
C ASP A 241 9.96 12.37 13.05
N LEU A 242 9.10 11.40 12.72
CA LEU A 242 9.41 10.25 11.87
C LEU A 242 8.88 10.42 10.44
N TRP A 243 8.26 11.55 10.10
CA TRP A 243 7.80 11.88 8.75
C TRP A 243 8.60 13.06 8.18
N ALA A 244 9.55 12.73 7.31
CA ALA A 244 10.51 13.68 6.77
C ALA A 244 10.51 13.72 5.24
N TYR A 245 10.83 14.88 4.69
CA TYR A 245 11.17 15.07 3.29
C TYR A 245 12.59 15.65 3.16
N CYS A 246 13.34 15.21 2.15
CA CYS A 246 14.66 15.75 1.82
C CYS A 246 14.82 15.94 0.32
N THR A 247 15.38 17.08 -0.09
CA THR A 247 15.74 17.35 -1.49
C THR A 247 17.13 16.80 -1.80
N ASN A 248 17.30 16.24 -2.98
CA ASN A 248 18.57 15.68 -3.47
C ASN A 248 18.72 15.88 -4.99
N GLY A 249 19.92 16.23 -5.47
CA GLY A 249 20.17 16.46 -6.89
C GLY A 249 19.38 17.60 -7.55
N LYS A 250 19.00 18.61 -6.76
CA LYS A 250 18.44 19.87 -7.27
C LYS A 250 19.44 20.56 -8.20
N ASP A 251 18.93 21.21 -9.25
CA ASP A 251 19.70 21.91 -10.30
C ASP A 251 20.65 21.00 -11.09
N ARG A 252 20.48 19.67 -11.01
CA ARG A 252 21.26 18.67 -11.77
C ARG A 252 20.41 17.95 -12.80
N LYS A 253 21.07 17.33 -13.78
CA LYS A 253 20.40 16.38 -14.66
C LYS A 253 19.93 15.16 -13.87
N TYR A 254 18.81 14.56 -14.28
CA TYR A 254 18.36 13.29 -13.66
C TYR A 254 19.42 12.19 -13.73
N SER A 255 20.27 12.17 -14.77
CA SER A 255 21.39 11.23 -14.91
C SER A 255 22.54 11.47 -13.93
N GLU A 256 22.59 12.64 -13.29
CA GLU A 256 23.61 13.06 -12.30
C GLU A 256 23.02 13.10 -10.88
N ASN A 257 21.92 12.34 -10.70
CA ASN A 257 21.18 12.21 -9.45
C ASN A 257 20.83 10.73 -9.17
N GLN A 258 21.81 9.85 -9.37
CA GLN A 258 21.73 8.42 -9.08
C GLN A 258 22.11 8.12 -7.62
N ALA A 259 22.14 6.84 -7.26
CA ALA A 259 22.50 6.41 -5.91
C ALA A 259 23.94 6.81 -5.56
N GLU A 260 24.87 6.67 -6.50
CA GLU A 260 26.27 7.07 -6.38
C GLU A 260 26.45 8.59 -6.21
N ASP A 261 25.56 9.41 -6.77
CA ASP A 261 25.59 10.86 -6.57
C ASP A 261 25.00 11.24 -5.21
N MET A 262 23.86 10.64 -4.86
CA MET A 262 23.15 10.87 -3.59
C MET A 262 24.03 10.61 -2.38
N VAL A 263 24.84 9.53 -2.40
CA VAL A 263 25.71 9.21 -1.26
C VAL A 263 26.87 10.20 -1.06
N GLN A 264 27.17 11.04 -2.06
CA GLN A 264 28.15 12.12 -1.97
C GLN A 264 27.52 13.44 -1.50
N GLU A 265 26.19 13.51 -1.38
CA GLU A 265 25.49 14.70 -0.88
C GLU A 265 25.43 14.67 0.66
N ASP A 266 26.46 15.23 1.31
CA ASP A 266 26.61 15.23 2.77
C ASP A 266 25.35 15.69 3.53
N ALA A 267 24.70 16.76 3.07
CA ALA A 267 23.52 17.31 3.72
C ALA A 267 22.30 16.36 3.65
N PHE A 268 22.12 15.69 2.51
CA PHE A 268 21.07 14.70 2.32
C PHE A 268 21.32 13.48 3.21
N MET A 269 22.53 12.90 3.14
CA MET A 269 22.89 11.72 3.92
C MET A 269 22.87 11.99 5.43
N ALA A 270 23.32 13.16 5.88
CA ALA A 270 23.22 13.56 7.29
C ALA A 270 21.76 13.65 7.77
N SER A 271 20.83 14.08 6.91
CA SER A 271 19.41 14.14 7.22
C SER A 271 18.79 12.75 7.32
N PHE A 272 19.15 11.85 6.40
CA PHE A 272 18.79 10.45 6.46
C PHE A 272 19.30 9.78 7.75
N PHE A 273 20.58 9.96 8.10
CA PHE A 273 21.14 9.35 9.32
C PHE A 273 20.48 9.84 10.59
N ARG A 274 20.17 11.15 10.68
CA ARG A 274 19.40 11.68 11.82
C ARG A 274 18.01 11.08 11.91
N TRP A 275 17.34 10.89 10.77
CA TRP A 275 16.02 10.25 10.74
C TRP A 275 16.09 8.78 11.22
N VAL A 276 17.09 8.00 10.78
CA VAL A 276 17.30 6.62 11.25
C VAL A 276 17.52 6.58 12.77
N GLN A 277 18.36 7.47 13.32
CA GLN A 277 18.61 7.56 14.76
C GLN A 277 17.34 7.91 15.55
N ARG A 278 16.51 8.83 15.04
CA ARG A 278 15.22 9.17 15.64
C ARG A 278 14.26 7.99 15.61
N PHE A 279 14.18 7.29 14.48
CA PHE A 279 13.37 6.09 14.32
C PHE A 279 13.76 5.02 15.35
N GLU A 280 15.04 4.68 15.43
CA GLU A 280 15.54 3.70 16.40
C GLU A 280 15.21 4.10 17.84
N THR A 281 15.52 5.35 18.20
CA THR A 281 15.28 5.88 19.56
C THR A 281 13.81 5.81 19.91
N PHE A 282 12.93 6.24 19.01
CA PHE A 282 11.49 6.23 19.23
C PHE A 282 10.96 4.81 19.42
N VAL A 283 11.28 3.89 18.50
CA VAL A 283 10.81 2.50 18.57
C VAL A 283 11.30 1.80 19.83
N ARG A 284 12.57 2.03 20.21
CA ARG A 284 13.15 1.47 21.43
C ARG A 284 12.43 1.99 22.69
N LEU A 285 12.16 3.29 22.76
CA LEU A 285 11.49 3.91 23.91
C LEU A 285 10.03 3.47 24.04
N LYS A 286 9.32 3.34 22.92
CA LYS A 286 7.94 2.86 22.90
C LYS A 286 7.84 1.39 23.34
N GLY A 287 8.79 0.56 22.90
CA GLY A 287 8.76 -0.87 23.16
C GLY A 287 8.03 -1.66 22.07
N LYS A 288 7.99 -2.98 22.28
CA LYS A 288 7.42 -3.94 21.33
C LYS A 288 5.90 -3.97 21.42
N VAL A 289 5.27 -4.30 20.30
CA VAL A 289 3.82 -4.28 20.13
C VAL A 289 3.24 -5.67 20.40
N SER A 290 2.15 -5.71 21.17
CA SER A 290 1.31 -6.90 21.27
C SER A 290 0.37 -6.93 20.08
N PRO A 291 0.32 -8.02 19.31
CA PRO A 291 -0.61 -8.11 18.21
C PRO A 291 -2.03 -8.34 18.74
N ASN A 292 -3.04 -8.06 17.91
CA ASN A 292 -4.43 -8.34 18.27
C ASN A 292 -4.77 -9.83 18.06
N GLN A 293 -6.04 -10.19 18.24
CA GLN A 293 -6.53 -11.57 18.11
C GLN A 293 -6.57 -12.08 16.65
N TYR A 294 -6.66 -11.19 15.65
CA TYR A 294 -6.82 -11.52 14.23
C TYR A 294 -5.51 -11.32 13.47
N ARG A 295 -4.59 -12.27 13.69
CA ARG A 295 -3.25 -12.26 13.09
C ARG A 295 -3.31 -12.56 11.60
N ALA A 296 -2.48 -11.86 10.83
CA ALA A 296 -2.13 -12.28 9.48
C ALA A 296 -1.04 -13.36 9.52
N TYR A 297 -0.14 -13.29 10.51
CA TYR A 297 0.82 -14.35 10.77
C TYR A 297 0.13 -15.69 11.05
N GLY A 298 0.48 -16.70 10.26
CA GLY A 298 -0.12 -18.05 10.37
C GLY A 298 -1.52 -18.16 9.79
N PHE A 299 -2.03 -17.11 9.10
CA PHE A 299 -3.30 -17.18 8.40
C PHE A 299 -3.19 -18.08 7.17
N GLU A 300 -4.09 -19.07 7.09
CA GLU A 300 -4.27 -19.91 5.91
C GLU A 300 -5.64 -19.60 5.30
N PRO A 301 -5.70 -19.11 4.04
CA PRO A 301 -6.98 -18.88 3.36
C PRO A 301 -7.81 -20.18 3.31
N PRO A 302 -9.10 -20.16 3.68
CA PRO A 302 -9.96 -21.33 3.58
C PRO A 302 -10.26 -21.69 2.12
N ALA A 303 -10.69 -22.92 1.88
CA ALA A 303 -11.07 -23.37 0.54
C ALA A 303 -12.48 -22.88 0.14
N HIS A 304 -12.65 -22.45 -1.12
CA HIS A 304 -13.87 -21.76 -1.59
C HIS A 304 -14.71 -22.52 -2.62
N HIS A 305 -14.48 -23.82 -2.84
CA HIS A 305 -15.05 -24.55 -3.99
C HIS A 305 -16.56 -24.35 -4.25
N TRP A 306 -17.39 -24.31 -3.20
CA TRP A 306 -18.83 -24.08 -3.36
C TRP A 306 -19.21 -22.61 -3.51
N ALA A 307 -18.52 -21.72 -2.82
CA ALA A 307 -18.73 -20.27 -2.94
C ALA A 307 -18.34 -19.78 -4.34
N ASP A 308 -17.23 -20.27 -4.89
CA ASP A 308 -16.79 -19.95 -6.26
C ASP A 308 -17.85 -20.34 -7.32
N VAL A 309 -18.55 -21.47 -7.10
CA VAL A 309 -19.65 -21.90 -7.97
C VAL A 309 -20.84 -20.94 -7.85
N GLN A 310 -21.18 -20.51 -6.63
CA GLN A 310 -22.26 -19.54 -6.40
C GLN A 310 -21.95 -18.19 -7.05
N ASP A 311 -20.71 -17.71 -6.92
CA ASP A 311 -20.24 -16.48 -7.57
C ASP A 311 -20.27 -16.61 -9.09
N GLY A 312 -19.88 -17.76 -9.64
CA GLY A 312 -20.00 -18.05 -11.06
C GLY A 312 -21.46 -17.99 -11.55
N LEU A 313 -22.40 -18.56 -10.79
CA LEU A 313 -23.83 -18.49 -11.10
C LEU A 313 -24.38 -17.06 -10.99
N ARG A 314 -23.97 -16.31 -9.95
CA ARG A 314 -24.30 -14.89 -9.79
C ARG A 314 -23.82 -14.08 -10.99
N TYR A 315 -22.57 -14.28 -11.39
CA TYR A 315 -21.98 -13.60 -12.55
C TYR A 315 -22.79 -13.86 -13.84
N VAL A 316 -23.19 -15.10 -14.11
CA VAL A 316 -24.03 -15.43 -15.27
C VAL A 316 -25.40 -14.75 -15.19
N ARG A 317 -26.01 -14.70 -14.02
CA ARG A 317 -27.30 -14.00 -13.82
C ARG A 317 -27.19 -12.50 -14.06
N MET A 318 -26.12 -11.87 -13.58
CA MET A 318 -25.82 -10.46 -13.82
C MET A 318 -25.68 -10.16 -15.32
N MET A 319 -24.97 -11.00 -16.07
CA MET A 319 -24.80 -10.83 -17.53
C MET A 319 -26.11 -10.80 -18.32
N VAL A 320 -27.16 -11.48 -17.82
CA VAL A 320 -28.48 -11.56 -18.48
C VAL A 320 -29.53 -10.60 -17.89
N GLY A 321 -29.12 -9.62 -17.08
CA GLY A 321 -30.04 -8.64 -16.48
C GLY A 321 -30.99 -9.27 -15.46
N LYS A 322 -30.48 -10.22 -14.67
CA LYS A 322 -31.25 -10.87 -13.59
C LYS A 322 -30.49 -10.78 -12.27
N PRO A 323 -30.24 -9.56 -11.75
CA PRO A 323 -29.57 -9.39 -10.47
C PRO A 323 -30.32 -10.11 -9.34
N PRO A 324 -29.63 -10.49 -8.25
CA PRO A 324 -30.29 -11.08 -7.08
C PRO A 324 -31.39 -10.15 -6.53
N GLU A 325 -32.49 -10.75 -6.09
CA GLU A 325 -33.63 -10.00 -5.55
C GLU A 325 -33.21 -9.21 -4.30
N GLY A 326 -33.61 -7.94 -4.23
CA GLY A 326 -33.27 -6.99 -3.16
C GLY A 326 -31.81 -6.51 -3.18
N SER A 327 -31.01 -6.89 -4.17
CA SER A 327 -29.62 -6.45 -4.27
C SER A 327 -29.49 -4.99 -4.72
N SER A 328 -28.37 -4.35 -4.38
CA SER A 328 -28.01 -3.02 -4.90
C SER A 328 -28.00 -2.99 -6.43
N SER A 329 -27.56 -4.08 -7.08
CA SER A 329 -27.58 -4.19 -8.54
C SER A 329 -29.00 -4.15 -9.12
N GLN A 330 -29.97 -4.83 -8.50
CA GLN A 330 -31.37 -4.76 -8.93
C GLN A 330 -31.92 -3.34 -8.80
N ILE A 331 -31.67 -2.70 -7.65
CA ILE A 331 -32.14 -1.34 -7.40
C ILE A 331 -31.55 -0.36 -8.42
N GLN A 332 -30.25 -0.49 -8.75
CA GLN A 332 -29.61 0.35 -9.77
C GLN A 332 -30.20 0.15 -11.17
N GLU A 333 -30.54 -1.09 -11.54
CA GLU A 333 -31.20 -1.42 -12.81
C GLU A 333 -32.64 -0.86 -12.86
N GLU A 334 -33.42 -1.02 -11.79
CA GLU A 334 -34.78 -0.48 -11.67
C GLU A 334 -34.82 1.05 -11.71
N LEU A 335 -33.81 1.70 -11.13
CA LEU A 335 -33.63 3.15 -11.20
C LEU A 335 -33.06 3.63 -12.55
N GLY A 336 -32.65 2.71 -13.43
CA GLY A 336 -32.05 3.04 -14.72
C GLY A 336 -30.71 3.76 -14.59
N LEU A 337 -29.97 3.55 -13.49
CA LEU A 337 -28.68 4.20 -13.25
C LEU A 337 -27.60 3.65 -14.20
N ASN A 338 -27.62 2.34 -14.43
CA ASN A 338 -26.66 1.65 -15.28
C ASN A 338 -27.36 0.66 -16.22
N GLN A 339 -26.81 0.46 -17.42
CA GLN A 339 -27.26 -0.56 -18.39
C GLN A 339 -26.19 -1.66 -18.50
N ASP A 340 -25.95 -2.36 -17.38
CA ASP A 340 -24.78 -3.24 -17.24
C ASP A 340 -25.00 -4.67 -17.75
N ALA A 341 -26.24 -5.07 -18.05
CA ALA A 341 -26.55 -6.39 -18.58
C ALA A 341 -25.84 -6.59 -19.94
N THR A 342 -24.83 -7.47 -19.96
CA THR A 342 -24.05 -7.74 -21.17
C THR A 342 -23.46 -9.15 -21.16
N LEU A 343 -23.40 -9.77 -22.33
CA LEU A 343 -22.64 -11.01 -22.56
C LEU A 343 -21.15 -10.75 -22.86
N HIS A 344 -20.75 -9.48 -22.95
CA HIS A 344 -19.41 -9.05 -23.33
C HIS A 344 -18.75 -8.21 -22.23
N THR A 345 -18.68 -8.75 -21.02
CA THR A 345 -18.14 -8.07 -19.82
C THR A 345 -16.69 -7.59 -19.93
N LYS A 346 -15.94 -8.10 -20.91
CA LYS A 346 -14.53 -7.71 -21.17
C LYS A 346 -14.40 -6.54 -22.16
N LYS A 347 -15.48 -6.16 -22.86
CA LYS A 347 -15.44 -5.02 -23.79
C LYS A 347 -15.42 -3.72 -22.99
N GLY A 348 -14.52 -2.81 -23.37
CA GLY A 348 -14.44 -1.49 -22.75
C GLY A 348 -15.65 -0.62 -23.11
N GLU A 349 -16.01 0.32 -22.24
CA GLU A 349 -17.15 1.24 -22.47
C GLU A 349 -16.99 2.05 -23.76
N GLY A 350 -15.77 2.46 -24.11
CA GLY A 350 -15.51 3.16 -25.36
C GLY A 350 -15.67 2.29 -26.62
N GLU A 351 -15.57 0.96 -26.52
CA GLU A 351 -15.88 0.04 -27.63
C GLU A 351 -17.39 -0.09 -27.78
N LYS A 352 -18.10 -0.37 -26.68
CA LYS A 352 -19.58 -0.45 -26.65
C LYS A 352 -20.23 0.82 -27.20
N LEU A 353 -19.70 2.00 -26.84
CA LEU A 353 -20.20 3.29 -27.33
C LEU A 353 -20.08 3.44 -28.85
N ARG A 354 -19.01 2.89 -29.45
CA ARG A 354 -18.74 2.98 -30.89
C ARG A 354 -19.43 1.89 -31.71
N GLU A 355 -19.86 0.81 -31.08
CA GLU A 355 -20.63 -0.26 -31.72
C GLU A 355 -22.15 0.01 -31.73
N LYS A 356 -22.62 0.99 -30.93
CA LYS A 356 -24.00 1.49 -30.99
C LYS A 356 -24.18 2.37 -32.25
N GLU A 357 -24.13 1.77 -33.43
CA GLU A 357 -24.62 2.29 -34.73
C GLU A 357 -25.54 1.27 -35.42
#